data_AF-A0A7K1WVQ0-F1
#
_entry.id   AF-A0A7K1WVQ0-F1
#
_cell.length_a   1.000
_cell.length_b   1.000
_cell.length_c   1.000
_cell.angle_alpha   90.00
_cell.angle_beta   90.00
_cell.angle_gamma   90.00
#
_symmetry.space_group_name_H-M   'P 1'
#
loop_
_entity.id
_entity.type
_entity.pdbx_description
1 polymer ?
#
loop_
_entity_poly.entity_id
_entity_poly.type
_entity_poly.pdbx_seq_one_letter_code
_entity_poly.pdbx_strand_id
1 'polypeptide(L)'
;MNPPLLQFNDKGIYCQQADVYLDPWRPVKNAIITHGHSDHARWGHQNYITHYSNIPIIKHRLGEINVSGKNWNETFTINGVKFSFHPAGHIIGSAQIRVEYKGEIWVFTGDYKTEDDGISVPYEVVKCHSFITECTFGLPAFKWSPQADVMTEINNWWAENRAEGKTSVLFGYSLGKAQRLLKNLDTSIGPIYTHGAIENMTNIVRPQIDLPPTIRVTAETKKENLLGSIVIAPPSAHGSTWIRKMTPFVTGTASGWMTFRGARRRRAVDRGFVLSDHCDWTGLLESIKATGAEKVICTHGYSDIFSKYLRELGYDARTAHTQYEGETNDTDES
;
A
#
# COMPACT_ATOMS: atom_id res chain seq x y z
N MET A 1 -9.97 -28.29 -22.44
CA MET A 1 -8.83 -27.70 -21.71
C MET A 1 -9.18 -27.70 -20.23
N ASN A 2 -8.25 -28.07 -19.35
CA ASN A 2 -8.48 -27.91 -17.91
C ASN A 2 -8.57 -26.42 -17.58
N PRO A 3 -9.42 -26.01 -16.62
CA PRO A 3 -9.47 -24.63 -16.17
C PRO A 3 -8.11 -24.20 -15.58
N PRO A 4 -7.72 -22.92 -15.69
CA PRO A 4 -6.48 -22.43 -15.08
C PRO A 4 -6.56 -22.51 -13.55
N LEU A 5 -5.40 -22.60 -12.89
CA LEU A 5 -5.30 -22.76 -11.43
C LEU A 5 -5.98 -21.61 -10.66
N LEU A 6 -5.84 -20.38 -11.18
CA LEU A 6 -6.53 -19.20 -10.69
C LEU A 6 -7.42 -18.61 -11.79
N GLN A 7 -8.64 -18.25 -11.42
CA GLN A 7 -9.67 -17.71 -12.31
C GLN A 7 -10.26 -16.43 -11.71
N PHE A 8 -10.61 -15.47 -12.55
CA PHE A 8 -11.31 -14.26 -12.13
C PHE A 8 -12.82 -14.45 -12.28
N ASN A 9 -13.58 -14.08 -11.27
CA ASN A 9 -15.05 -14.01 -11.32
C ASN A 9 -15.56 -12.77 -10.58
N ASP A 10 -16.88 -12.66 -10.39
CA ASP A 10 -17.52 -11.50 -9.75
C ASP A 10 -17.19 -11.32 -8.26
N LYS A 11 -16.51 -12.30 -7.64
CA LYS A 11 -16.06 -12.26 -6.25
C LYS A 11 -14.55 -12.06 -6.11
N GLY A 12 -13.75 -12.17 -7.18
CA GLY A 12 -12.30 -11.98 -7.13
C GLY A 12 -11.51 -13.12 -7.78
N ILE A 13 -10.32 -13.40 -7.26
CA ILE A 13 -9.40 -14.43 -7.77
C ILE A 13 -9.72 -15.76 -7.08
N TYR A 14 -10.24 -16.72 -7.81
CA TYR A 14 -10.71 -18.01 -7.29
C TYR A 14 -9.75 -19.16 -7.64
N CYS A 15 -9.36 -19.94 -6.63
CA CYS A 15 -8.71 -21.23 -6.81
C CYS A 15 -9.72 -22.36 -6.60
N GLN A 16 -10.29 -22.88 -7.68
CA GLN A 16 -11.36 -23.89 -7.64
C GLN A 16 -10.92 -25.17 -6.92
N GLN A 17 -9.69 -25.64 -7.16
CA GLN A 17 -9.18 -26.87 -6.53
C GLN A 17 -9.09 -26.77 -5.00
N ALA A 18 -8.78 -25.58 -4.48
CA ALA A 18 -8.69 -25.32 -3.05
C ALA A 18 -10.02 -24.85 -2.42
N ASP A 19 -10.97 -24.40 -3.25
CA ASP A 19 -12.18 -23.68 -2.82
C ASP A 19 -11.86 -22.47 -1.92
N VAL A 20 -10.93 -21.62 -2.39
CA VAL A 20 -10.50 -20.39 -1.71
C VAL A 20 -10.43 -19.22 -2.70
N TYR A 21 -10.59 -18.01 -2.17
CA TYR A 21 -10.39 -16.78 -2.92
C TYR A 21 -9.18 -16.03 -2.40
N LEU A 22 -8.47 -15.34 -3.30
CA LEU A 22 -7.40 -14.39 -2.96
C LEU A 22 -7.98 -12.97 -3.07
N ASP A 23 -7.83 -12.17 -2.01
CA ASP A 23 -8.38 -10.81 -1.87
C ASP A 23 -9.80 -10.63 -2.48
N PRO A 24 -10.81 -11.39 -2.00
CA PRO A 24 -12.14 -11.37 -2.59
C PRO A 24 -12.88 -10.04 -2.35
N TRP A 25 -13.67 -9.63 -3.36
CA TRP A 25 -14.46 -8.39 -3.33
C TRP A 25 -15.79 -8.54 -2.60
N ARG A 26 -16.27 -9.78 -2.45
CA ARG A 26 -17.57 -10.13 -1.88
C ARG A 26 -17.42 -11.20 -0.79
N PRO A 27 -18.37 -11.33 0.15
CA PRO A 27 -18.38 -12.40 1.13
C PRO A 27 -18.18 -13.80 0.53
N VAL A 28 -17.25 -14.56 1.12
CA VAL A 28 -16.89 -15.93 0.71
C VAL A 28 -16.60 -16.79 1.95
N LYS A 29 -16.51 -18.10 1.77
CA LYS A 29 -16.17 -19.03 2.86
C LYS A 29 -14.71 -18.88 3.31
N ASN A 30 -13.76 -18.92 2.37
CA ASN A 30 -12.33 -18.88 2.67
C ASN A 30 -11.64 -17.79 1.84
N ALA A 31 -11.04 -16.81 2.52
CA ALA A 31 -10.28 -15.73 1.91
C ALA A 31 -8.82 -15.81 2.36
N ILE A 32 -7.89 -15.72 1.40
CA ILE A 32 -6.46 -15.53 1.65
C ILE A 32 -6.15 -14.08 1.30
N ILE A 33 -5.68 -13.32 2.29
CA ILE A 33 -5.53 -11.87 2.21
C ILE A 33 -4.06 -11.49 2.08
N THR A 34 -3.74 -10.66 1.08
CA THR A 34 -2.37 -10.17 0.84
C THR A 34 -1.94 -9.14 1.88
N HIS A 35 -2.80 -8.16 2.17
CA HIS A 35 -2.49 -7.06 3.08
C HIS A 35 -3.75 -6.33 3.59
N GLY A 36 -3.57 -5.35 4.46
CA GLY A 36 -4.64 -4.72 5.22
C GLY A 36 -5.34 -3.51 4.59
N HIS A 37 -5.16 -3.20 3.30
CA HIS A 37 -5.94 -2.12 2.65
C HIS A 37 -7.41 -2.52 2.39
N SER A 38 -8.30 -1.53 2.23
CA SER A 38 -9.77 -1.72 2.25
C SER A 38 -10.28 -2.51 1.06
N ASP A 39 -9.63 -2.29 -0.07
CA ASP A 39 -9.94 -2.86 -1.36
C ASP A 39 -9.48 -4.32 -1.47
N HIS A 40 -8.56 -4.75 -0.60
CA HIS A 40 -8.05 -6.13 -0.47
C HIS A 40 -8.66 -6.91 0.71
N ALA A 41 -8.65 -6.34 1.91
CA ALA A 41 -9.19 -6.94 3.13
C ALA A 41 -10.62 -6.48 3.37
N ARG A 42 -11.60 -7.17 2.77
CA ARG A 42 -13.02 -6.84 2.90
C ARG A 42 -13.73 -7.65 3.99
N TRP A 43 -14.81 -7.10 4.52
CA TRP A 43 -15.60 -7.74 5.58
C TRP A 43 -16.52 -8.84 5.03
N GLY A 44 -17.02 -9.70 5.92
CA GLY A 44 -18.06 -10.67 5.63
C GLY A 44 -17.59 -12.05 5.16
N HIS A 45 -16.28 -12.28 4.99
CA HIS A 45 -15.77 -13.65 4.77
C HIS A 45 -15.88 -14.48 6.06
N GLN A 46 -16.08 -15.81 5.94
CA GLN A 46 -16.19 -16.68 7.11
C GLN A 46 -14.83 -16.99 7.75
N ASN A 47 -13.81 -17.24 6.92
CA ASN A 47 -12.44 -17.53 7.36
C ASN A 47 -11.44 -16.67 6.59
N TYR A 48 -10.49 -16.09 7.33
CA TYR A 48 -9.39 -15.29 6.79
C TYR A 48 -8.05 -16.00 7.06
N ILE A 49 -7.17 -16.02 6.07
CA ILE A 49 -5.78 -16.47 6.20
C ILE A 49 -4.91 -15.31 5.71
N THR A 50 -3.95 -14.88 6.52
CA THR A 50 -3.05 -13.78 6.17
C THR A 50 -1.67 -14.00 6.81
N HIS A 51 -0.69 -13.14 6.54
CA HIS A 51 0.53 -13.10 7.32
C HIS A 51 0.29 -12.66 8.79
N TYR A 52 1.04 -13.21 9.75
CA TYR A 52 0.87 -12.91 11.19
C TYR A 52 0.92 -11.42 11.54
N SER A 53 1.84 -10.65 10.94
CA SER A 53 1.96 -9.20 11.18
C SER A 53 0.75 -8.39 10.68
N ASN A 54 -0.02 -8.93 9.73
CA ASN A 54 -1.22 -8.27 9.20
C ASN A 54 -2.46 -8.51 10.08
N ILE A 55 -2.45 -9.51 10.97
CA ILE A 55 -3.63 -9.85 11.80
C ILE A 55 -4.11 -8.66 12.64
N PRO A 56 -3.25 -7.95 13.41
CA PRO A 56 -3.71 -6.80 14.19
C PRO A 56 -4.31 -5.70 13.32
N ILE A 57 -3.76 -5.50 12.11
CA ILE A 57 -4.18 -4.49 11.15
C ILE A 57 -5.59 -4.81 10.63
N ILE A 58 -5.82 -6.03 10.12
CA ILE A 58 -7.14 -6.38 9.59
C ILE A 58 -8.19 -6.52 10.68
N LYS A 59 -7.82 -6.95 11.91
CA LYS A 59 -8.74 -6.93 13.06
C LYS A 59 -9.15 -5.52 13.46
N HIS A 60 -8.21 -4.57 13.47
CA HIS A 60 -8.53 -3.17 13.75
C HIS A 60 -9.58 -2.62 12.77
N ARG A 61 -9.48 -3.00 11.49
CA ARG A 61 -10.36 -2.51 10.44
C ARG A 61 -11.70 -3.24 10.36
N LEU A 62 -11.68 -4.56 10.45
CA LEU A 62 -12.83 -5.43 10.18
C LEU A 62 -13.59 -5.82 11.46
N GLY A 63 -13.04 -5.51 12.63
CA GLY A 63 -13.57 -5.94 13.92
C GLY A 63 -13.30 -7.41 14.19
N GLU A 64 -14.25 -8.06 14.86
CA GLU A 64 -14.14 -9.48 15.23
C GLU A 64 -14.33 -10.37 13.99
N ILE A 65 -13.25 -11.05 13.59
CA ILE A 65 -13.19 -11.95 12.44
C ILE A 65 -12.48 -13.27 12.81
N ASN A 66 -12.84 -14.37 12.14
CA ASN A 66 -12.09 -15.62 12.25
C ASN A 66 -10.86 -15.59 11.33
N VAL A 67 -9.72 -15.23 11.90
CA VAL A 67 -8.46 -15.06 11.17
C VAL A 67 -7.36 -15.97 11.71
N SER A 68 -6.62 -16.58 10.79
CA SER A 68 -5.40 -17.34 11.08
C SER A 68 -4.19 -16.73 10.38
N GLY A 69 -3.02 -16.93 10.98
CA GLY A 69 -1.75 -16.41 10.50
C GLY A 69 -0.86 -17.49 9.92
N LYS A 70 -0.01 -17.08 8.98
CA LYS A 70 1.10 -17.86 8.43
C LYS A 70 2.35 -17.00 8.38
N ASN A 71 3.52 -17.58 8.61
CA ASN A 71 4.77 -16.83 8.42
C ASN A 71 5.10 -16.72 6.93
N TRP A 72 5.90 -15.74 6.56
CA TRP A 72 6.53 -15.74 5.24
C TRP A 72 7.32 -17.03 5.05
N ASN A 73 7.29 -17.56 3.83
CA ASN A 73 7.92 -18.82 3.45
C ASN A 73 7.36 -20.08 4.16
N GLU A 74 6.38 -19.93 5.08
CA GLU A 74 5.64 -21.06 5.64
C GLU A 74 4.67 -21.60 4.59
N THR A 75 4.78 -22.90 4.33
CA THR A 75 3.88 -23.60 3.43
C THR A 75 2.66 -24.15 4.15
N PHE A 76 1.49 -24.01 3.55
CA PHE A 76 0.25 -24.66 3.99
C PHE A 76 -0.53 -25.24 2.81
N THR A 77 -1.35 -26.25 3.05
CA THR A 77 -2.06 -26.98 1.98
C THR A 77 -3.56 -26.96 2.20
N ILE A 78 -4.33 -26.68 1.15
CA ILE A 78 -5.80 -26.74 1.15
C ILE A 78 -6.24 -27.57 -0.06
N ASN A 79 -6.92 -28.69 0.17
CA ASN A 79 -7.41 -29.62 -0.85
C ASN A 79 -6.37 -29.99 -1.93
N GLY A 80 -5.11 -30.19 -1.50
CA GLY A 80 -3.98 -30.57 -2.35
C GLY A 80 -3.27 -29.42 -3.07
N VAL A 81 -3.74 -28.18 -2.93
CA VAL A 81 -3.03 -26.98 -3.42
C VAL A 81 -2.14 -26.45 -2.31
N LYS A 82 -0.88 -26.16 -2.66
CA LYS A 82 0.12 -25.62 -1.75
C LYS A 82 0.14 -24.10 -1.85
N PHE A 83 0.09 -23.41 -0.71
CA PHE A 83 0.14 -21.97 -0.59
C PHE A 83 1.33 -21.55 0.29
N SER A 84 1.88 -20.37 0.02
CA SER A 84 2.82 -19.68 0.91
C SER A 84 2.73 -18.17 0.71
N PHE A 85 3.02 -17.43 1.78
CA PHE A 85 3.15 -15.97 1.72
C PHE A 85 4.62 -15.59 1.51
N HIS A 86 4.87 -14.57 0.70
CA HIS A 86 6.21 -14.00 0.48
C HIS A 86 6.17 -12.48 0.65
N PRO A 87 7.22 -11.83 1.16
CA PRO A 87 7.23 -10.38 1.35
C PRO A 87 6.88 -9.59 0.07
N ALA A 88 6.01 -8.59 0.19
CA ALA A 88 5.62 -7.70 -0.92
C ALA A 88 6.27 -6.30 -0.86
N GLY A 89 6.86 -5.88 0.27
CA GLY A 89 7.48 -4.55 0.40
C GLY A 89 6.50 -3.35 0.31
N HIS A 90 5.19 -3.59 0.31
CA HIS A 90 4.19 -2.54 0.15
C HIS A 90 3.93 -1.81 1.48
N ILE A 91 3.37 -2.54 2.45
CA ILE A 91 3.10 -2.09 3.81
C ILE A 91 3.47 -3.17 4.83
N ILE A 92 3.39 -2.84 6.12
CA ILE A 92 3.62 -3.79 7.22
C ILE A 92 2.67 -4.98 7.08
N GLY A 93 3.24 -6.17 7.00
CA GLY A 93 2.49 -7.42 6.84
C GLY A 93 1.93 -7.70 5.45
N SER A 94 2.26 -6.87 4.46
CA SER A 94 1.94 -7.16 3.06
C SER A 94 2.69 -8.39 2.56
N ALA A 95 1.98 -9.21 1.79
CA ALA A 95 2.52 -10.43 1.23
C ALA A 95 1.96 -10.75 -0.15
N GLN A 96 2.84 -11.27 -1.01
CA GLN A 96 2.48 -12.00 -2.21
C GLN A 96 1.96 -13.38 -1.82
N ILE A 97 1.01 -13.92 -2.58
CA ILE A 97 0.46 -15.26 -2.40
C ILE A 97 0.98 -16.16 -3.53
N ARG A 98 1.82 -17.12 -3.17
CA ARG A 98 2.28 -18.18 -4.07
C ARG A 98 1.30 -19.36 -4.00
N VAL A 99 0.87 -19.85 -5.16
CA VAL A 99 -0.08 -20.97 -5.31
C VAL A 99 0.56 -22.03 -6.21
N GLU A 100 0.70 -23.26 -5.71
CA GLU A 100 1.31 -24.37 -6.45
C GLU A 100 0.38 -25.58 -6.48
N TYR A 101 0.18 -26.13 -7.67
CA TYR A 101 -0.56 -27.36 -7.87
C TYR A 101 0.01 -28.17 -9.04
N LYS A 102 0.36 -29.44 -8.78
CA LYS A 102 0.90 -30.37 -9.79
C LYS A 102 2.07 -29.80 -10.61
N GLY A 103 2.96 -29.04 -9.96
CA GLY A 103 4.13 -28.42 -10.58
C GLY A 103 3.88 -27.06 -11.24
N GLU A 104 2.62 -26.67 -11.47
CA GLU A 104 2.29 -25.32 -11.92
C GLU A 104 2.32 -24.34 -10.74
N ILE A 105 2.92 -23.17 -10.94
CA ILE A 105 3.12 -22.14 -9.90
C ILE A 105 2.58 -20.81 -10.40
N TRP A 106 1.67 -20.24 -9.64
CA TRP A 106 1.14 -18.89 -9.81
C TRP A 106 1.56 -18.03 -8.63
N VAL A 107 1.79 -16.75 -8.87
CA VAL A 107 2.00 -15.76 -7.81
C VAL A 107 1.05 -14.60 -8.05
N PHE A 108 0.31 -14.25 -7.01
CA PHE A 108 -0.46 -13.02 -6.95
C PHE A 108 0.24 -12.04 -6.02
N THR A 109 0.63 -10.87 -6.52
CA THR A 109 1.44 -9.94 -5.75
C THR A 109 0.69 -9.23 -4.64
N GLY A 110 -0.62 -9.04 -4.80
CA GLY A 110 -1.29 -7.91 -4.18
C GLY A 110 -0.64 -6.61 -4.64
N ASP A 111 -0.58 -5.63 -3.75
CA ASP A 111 0.20 -4.41 -3.96
C ASP A 111 1.63 -4.63 -3.46
N TYR A 112 2.61 -4.07 -4.18
CA TYR A 112 4.02 -4.34 -3.90
C TYR A 112 4.93 -3.18 -4.32
N LYS A 113 6.05 -3.04 -3.62
CA LYS A 113 7.12 -2.08 -3.94
C LYS A 113 8.47 -2.77 -3.78
N THR A 114 9.38 -2.49 -4.71
CA THR A 114 10.75 -3.06 -4.71
C THR A 114 11.74 -2.28 -3.84
N GLU A 115 11.50 -0.99 -3.59
CA GLU A 115 12.33 -0.17 -2.70
C GLU A 115 12.18 -0.63 -1.24
N ASP A 116 13.31 -0.91 -0.58
CA ASP A 116 13.37 -1.11 0.87
C ASP A 116 13.17 0.24 1.58
N ASP A 117 12.02 0.39 2.21
CA ASP A 117 11.64 1.63 2.90
C ASP A 117 12.05 1.66 4.38
N GLY A 118 12.65 0.59 4.89
CA GLY A 118 13.03 0.43 6.29
C GLY A 118 11.85 0.20 7.25
N ILE A 119 10.66 -0.12 6.73
CA ILE A 119 9.44 -0.40 7.51
C ILE A 119 8.83 -1.74 7.13
N SER A 120 8.55 -1.92 5.85
CA SER A 120 8.00 -3.14 5.30
C SER A 120 9.13 -4.15 5.09
N VAL A 121 8.84 -5.44 5.20
CA VAL A 121 9.84 -6.46 4.87
C VAL A 121 10.11 -6.37 3.36
N PRO A 122 11.39 -6.26 2.93
CA PRO A 122 11.73 -6.03 1.54
C PRO A 122 11.10 -7.06 0.60
N TYR A 123 10.67 -6.61 -0.57
CA TYR A 123 10.07 -7.45 -1.61
C TYR A 123 10.96 -8.66 -1.95
N GLU A 124 10.35 -9.84 -1.97
CA GLU A 124 11.02 -11.09 -2.30
C GLU A 124 10.63 -11.54 -3.72
N VAL A 125 11.60 -11.78 -4.59
CA VAL A 125 11.32 -12.32 -5.93
C VAL A 125 10.90 -13.79 -5.83
N VAL A 126 9.71 -14.11 -6.33
CA VAL A 126 9.20 -15.49 -6.38
C VAL A 126 9.15 -16.00 -7.82
N LYS A 127 9.87 -17.10 -8.09
CA LYS A 127 9.83 -17.77 -9.41
C LYS A 127 8.46 -18.41 -9.65
N CYS A 128 7.86 -18.16 -10.81
CA CYS A 128 6.55 -18.66 -11.16
C CYS A 128 6.34 -18.79 -12.67
N HIS A 129 5.28 -19.50 -13.07
CA HIS A 129 4.88 -19.64 -14.47
C HIS A 129 3.90 -18.53 -14.88
N SER A 130 3.02 -18.15 -13.95
CA SER A 130 2.02 -17.09 -14.14
C SER A 130 2.10 -16.07 -13.00
N PHE A 131 2.17 -14.79 -13.35
CA PHE A 131 2.34 -13.69 -12.41
C PHE A 131 1.15 -12.72 -12.51
N ILE A 132 0.33 -12.63 -11.47
CA ILE A 132 -0.76 -11.65 -11.36
C ILE A 132 -0.21 -10.45 -10.59
N THR A 133 -0.13 -9.29 -11.25
CA THR A 133 0.57 -8.11 -10.74
C THR A 133 -0.30 -6.86 -10.78
N GLU A 134 -0.09 -5.96 -9.82
CA GLU A 134 -0.63 -4.61 -9.86
C GLU A 134 -0.03 -3.77 -10.99
N CYS A 135 -0.72 -2.71 -11.39
CA CYS A 135 -0.29 -1.78 -12.43
C CYS A 135 -0.65 -0.32 -12.09
N THR A 136 -0.69 0.05 -10.81
CA THR A 136 -1.06 1.40 -10.34
C THR A 136 -0.31 2.48 -11.11
N PHE A 137 1.00 2.30 -11.27
CA PHE A 137 1.90 3.22 -11.97
C PHE A 137 2.49 2.62 -13.25
N GLY A 138 1.66 1.87 -13.99
CA GLY A 138 2.03 1.23 -15.27
C GLY A 138 2.20 2.18 -16.47
N LEU A 139 2.81 3.36 -16.28
CA LEU A 139 3.24 4.25 -17.37
C LEU A 139 4.72 4.63 -17.23
N PRO A 140 5.49 4.74 -18.34
CA PRO A 140 6.91 5.10 -18.30
C PRO A 140 7.23 6.45 -17.62
N ALA A 141 6.23 7.33 -17.53
CA ALA A 141 6.35 8.62 -16.88
C ALA A 141 6.47 8.52 -15.34
N PHE A 142 6.04 7.40 -14.74
CA PHE A 142 6.25 7.15 -13.33
C PHE A 142 7.63 6.57 -13.12
N LYS A 143 8.46 7.34 -12.45
CA LYS A 143 9.82 6.99 -12.07
C LYS A 143 10.08 7.59 -10.70
N TRP A 144 10.37 6.74 -9.72
CA TRP A 144 10.56 7.19 -8.35
C TRP A 144 11.94 7.84 -8.18
N SER A 145 11.95 8.95 -7.46
CA SER A 145 13.17 9.45 -6.85
C SER A 145 13.53 8.54 -5.66
N PRO A 146 14.82 8.38 -5.32
CA PRO A 146 15.22 7.68 -4.12
C PRO A 146 14.50 8.23 -2.88
N GLN A 147 14.03 7.36 -1.98
CA GLN A 147 13.36 7.77 -0.74
C GLN A 147 14.17 8.81 0.04
N ALA A 148 15.49 8.62 0.16
CA ALA A 148 16.36 9.52 0.92
C ALA A 148 16.23 10.98 0.45
N ASP A 149 16.22 11.21 -0.87
CA ASP A 149 16.11 12.54 -1.46
C ASP A 149 14.75 13.17 -1.14
N VAL A 150 13.67 12.40 -1.27
CA VAL A 150 12.31 12.87 -0.97
C VAL A 150 12.14 13.19 0.52
N MET A 151 12.74 12.39 1.40
CA MET A 151 12.71 12.64 2.84
C MET A 151 13.55 13.85 3.24
N THR A 152 14.68 14.10 2.56
CA THR A 152 15.44 15.34 2.70
C THR A 152 14.60 16.55 2.28
N GLU A 153 13.88 16.48 1.16
CA GLU A 153 12.97 17.56 0.74
C GLU A 153 11.86 17.83 1.78
N ILE A 154 11.25 16.78 2.33
CA ILE A 154 10.21 16.90 3.36
C ILE A 154 10.74 17.55 4.64
N ASN A 155 11.91 17.09 5.13
CA ASN A 155 12.51 17.63 6.35
C ASN A 155 12.96 19.08 6.16
N ASN A 156 13.55 19.44 5.01
CA ASN A 156 13.90 20.83 4.70
C ASN A 156 12.65 21.73 4.67
N TRP A 157 11.58 21.28 4.00
CA TRP A 157 10.31 22.00 3.96
C TRP A 157 9.71 22.21 5.36
N TRP A 158 9.77 21.19 6.22
CA TRP A 158 9.32 21.33 7.61
C TRP A 158 10.17 22.33 8.39
N ALA A 159 11.50 22.28 8.26
CA ALA A 159 12.41 23.21 8.93
C ALA A 159 12.16 24.67 8.50
N GLU A 160 11.94 24.91 7.21
CA GLU A 160 11.58 26.23 6.66
C GLU A 160 10.25 26.74 7.27
N ASN A 161 9.19 25.93 7.23
CA ASN A 161 7.91 26.31 7.81
C ASN A 161 8.02 26.59 9.32
N ARG A 162 8.85 25.81 10.04
CA ARG A 162 9.11 26.04 11.46
C ARG A 162 9.79 27.39 11.70
N ALA A 163 10.81 27.74 10.89
CA ALA A 163 11.46 29.04 10.99
C ALA A 163 10.50 30.22 10.75
N GLU A 164 9.46 30.00 9.95
CA GLU A 164 8.38 30.97 9.69
C GLU A 164 7.22 30.90 10.69
N GLY A 165 7.28 30.03 11.71
CA GLY A 165 6.21 29.86 12.70
C GLY A 165 4.93 29.23 12.14
N LYS A 166 5.01 28.50 11.03
CA LYS A 166 3.88 27.84 10.36
C LYS A 166 3.84 26.35 10.69
N THR A 167 2.64 25.79 10.81
CA THR A 167 2.44 24.34 10.94
C THR A 167 2.58 23.65 9.58
N SER A 168 3.38 22.60 9.50
CA SER A 168 3.44 21.75 8.31
C SER A 168 2.35 20.67 8.40
N VAL A 169 1.42 20.60 7.45
CA VAL A 169 0.42 19.52 7.39
C VAL A 169 0.71 18.63 6.20
N LEU A 170 1.17 17.40 6.46
CA LEU A 170 1.60 16.46 5.44
C LEU A 170 0.60 15.30 5.30
N PHE A 171 0.03 15.17 4.11
CA PHE A 171 -0.98 14.16 3.82
C PHE A 171 -0.39 12.85 3.29
N GLY A 172 -0.87 11.74 3.87
CA GLY A 172 -0.60 10.37 3.44
C GLY A 172 -1.66 9.42 4.01
N TYR A 173 -1.96 8.33 3.30
CA TYR A 173 -2.96 7.35 3.75
C TYR A 173 -2.55 6.68 5.06
N SER A 174 -3.57 6.24 5.80
CA SER A 174 -3.44 5.89 7.22
C SER A 174 -2.60 4.66 7.54
N LEU A 175 -2.53 3.72 6.61
CA LEU A 175 -1.77 2.46 6.71
C LEU A 175 -0.71 2.40 5.61
N GLY A 176 0.57 2.41 5.97
CA GLY A 176 1.69 2.42 5.02
C GLY A 176 2.36 3.79 4.96
N LYS A 177 1.84 4.70 4.11
CA LYS A 177 2.46 6.01 3.83
C LYS A 177 2.71 6.82 5.08
N ALA A 178 1.72 6.91 5.97
CA ALA A 178 1.87 7.67 7.20
C ALA A 178 3.02 7.15 8.07
N GLN A 179 3.15 5.82 8.24
CA GLN A 179 4.25 5.26 9.01
C GLN A 179 5.60 5.42 8.31
N ARG A 180 5.63 5.29 6.98
CA ARG A 180 6.81 5.55 6.15
C ARG A 180 7.33 6.97 6.29
N LEU A 181 6.41 7.95 6.30
CA LEU A 181 6.74 9.34 6.60
C LEU A 181 7.28 9.46 8.02
N LEU A 182 6.53 8.99 9.02
CA LEU A 182 6.91 9.10 10.43
C LEU A 182 8.32 8.54 10.71
N LYS A 183 8.67 7.38 10.15
CA LYS A 183 9.99 6.75 10.35
C LYS A 183 11.17 7.62 9.90
N ASN A 184 10.95 8.47 8.90
CA ASN A 184 12.00 9.22 8.22
C ASN A 184 11.99 10.73 8.54
N LEU A 185 11.11 11.19 9.45
CA LEU A 185 11.12 12.56 9.93
C LEU A 185 12.29 12.79 10.89
N ASP A 186 12.98 13.91 10.72
CA ASP A 186 14.02 14.35 11.65
C ASP A 186 13.38 14.95 12.90
N THR A 187 13.39 14.18 13.99
CA THR A 187 12.77 14.55 15.26
C THR A 187 13.45 15.75 15.94
N SER A 188 14.65 16.14 15.52
CA SER A 188 15.30 17.36 16.02
C SER A 188 14.64 18.63 15.51
N ILE A 189 13.93 18.56 14.37
CA ILE A 189 13.22 19.70 13.78
C ILE A 189 12.03 20.11 14.62
N GLY A 190 11.37 19.23 15.38
CA GLY A 190 10.27 19.61 16.25
C GLY A 190 9.27 18.51 16.61
N PRO A 191 8.15 18.88 17.26
CA PRO A 191 7.13 17.90 17.63
C PRO A 191 6.36 17.39 16.41
N ILE A 192 6.03 16.10 16.45
CA ILE A 192 5.25 15.40 15.42
C ILE A 192 3.84 15.14 15.98
N TYR A 193 2.85 15.68 15.29
CA TYR A 193 1.44 15.45 15.58
C TYR A 193 0.80 14.54 14.55
N THR A 194 -0.31 13.91 14.94
CA THR A 194 -1.05 12.97 14.07
C THR A 194 -2.55 13.25 14.15
N HIS A 195 -3.21 13.11 13.00
CA HIS A 195 -4.66 12.98 12.94
C HIS A 195 -5.10 11.68 13.64
N GLY A 196 -6.32 11.64 14.19
CA GLY A 196 -6.83 10.49 14.94
C GLY A 196 -6.79 9.16 14.16
N ALA A 197 -7.14 9.17 12.87
CA ALA A 197 -7.07 7.99 12.00
C ALA A 197 -5.63 7.47 11.84
N ILE A 198 -4.67 8.38 11.63
CA ILE A 198 -3.23 8.05 11.54
C ILE A 198 -2.75 7.47 12.85
N GLU A 199 -3.06 8.13 13.97
CA GLU A 199 -2.61 7.71 15.30
C GLU A 199 -3.14 6.33 15.67
N ASN A 200 -4.43 6.08 15.42
CA ASN A 200 -5.06 4.80 15.70
C ASN A 200 -4.32 3.66 14.97
N MET A 201 -4.08 3.81 13.66
CA MET A 201 -3.37 2.80 12.87
C MET A 201 -1.90 2.68 13.29
N THR A 202 -1.22 3.80 13.52
CA THR A 202 0.16 3.83 14.01
C THR A 202 0.31 3.05 15.32
N ASN A 203 -0.64 3.17 16.25
CA ASN A 203 -0.60 2.41 17.50
C ASN A 203 -0.80 0.90 17.32
N ILE A 204 -1.52 0.47 16.28
CA ILE A 204 -1.65 -0.96 15.95
C ILE A 204 -0.32 -1.55 15.45
N VAL A 205 0.46 -0.76 14.71
CA VAL A 205 1.69 -1.25 14.07
C VAL A 205 2.97 -0.92 14.82
N ARG A 206 2.94 0.03 15.76
CA ARG A 206 4.08 0.41 16.63
C ARG A 206 4.71 -0.75 17.41
N PRO A 207 3.99 -1.83 17.82
CA PRO A 207 4.63 -3.01 18.39
C PRO A 207 5.53 -3.79 17.41
N GLN A 208 5.38 -3.55 16.10
CA GLN A 208 6.08 -4.28 15.04
C GLN A 208 7.24 -3.49 14.45
N ILE A 209 7.24 -2.17 14.61
CA ILE A 209 8.23 -1.25 14.04
C ILE A 209 8.55 -0.11 15.01
N ASP A 210 9.82 0.31 15.02
CA ASP A 210 10.22 1.48 15.78
C ASP A 210 9.86 2.77 15.03
N LEU A 211 9.06 3.61 15.67
CA LEU A 211 8.57 4.89 15.16
C LEU A 211 8.80 5.99 16.19
N PRO A 212 9.05 7.25 15.77
CA PRO A 212 9.19 8.34 16.72
C PRO A 212 7.91 8.55 17.55
N PRO A 213 8.02 9.21 18.72
CA PRO A 213 6.85 9.59 19.50
C PRO A 213 5.97 10.55 18.69
N THR A 214 4.65 10.32 18.75
CA THR A 214 3.64 11.13 18.09
C THR A 214 2.65 11.68 19.12
N ILE A 215 2.07 12.85 18.83
CA ILE A 215 1.03 13.45 19.65
C ILE A 215 -0.27 13.54 18.86
N ARG A 216 -1.30 12.82 19.30
CA ARG A 216 -2.63 12.93 18.70
C ARG A 216 -3.18 14.34 18.83
N VAL A 217 -3.66 14.91 17.73
CA VAL A 217 -4.46 16.14 17.80
C VAL A 217 -5.86 15.83 18.33
N THR A 218 -6.25 16.51 19.40
CA THR A 218 -7.56 16.40 20.05
C THR A 218 -8.25 17.77 20.12
N ALA A 219 -9.45 17.83 20.70
CA ALA A 219 -10.17 19.08 20.94
C ALA A 219 -9.39 20.02 21.88
N GLU A 220 -8.65 19.46 22.83
CA GLU A 220 -7.87 20.14 23.86
C GLU A 220 -6.49 20.60 23.36
N THR A 221 -6.01 20.10 22.21
CA THR A 221 -4.76 20.56 21.61
C THR A 221 -4.84 22.07 21.33
N LYS A 222 -3.95 22.81 21.99
CA LYS A 222 -3.81 24.26 21.87
C LYS A 222 -3.13 24.64 20.57
N LYS A 223 -3.60 25.73 19.95
CA LYS A 223 -3.10 26.23 18.66
C LYS A 223 -1.61 26.59 18.73
N GLU A 224 -1.18 27.15 19.85
CA GLU A 224 0.18 27.62 20.07
C GLU A 224 1.19 26.46 20.05
N ASN A 225 0.76 25.25 20.43
CA ASN A 225 1.61 24.06 20.42
C ASN A 225 1.85 23.49 19.01
N LEU A 226 1.01 23.87 18.04
CA LEU A 226 1.12 23.39 16.65
C LEU A 226 2.03 24.28 15.79
N LEU A 227 2.35 25.49 16.23
CA LEU A 227 3.19 26.41 15.46
C LEU A 227 4.61 25.82 15.32
N GLY A 228 5.05 25.68 14.08
CA GLY A 228 6.33 25.06 13.73
C GLY A 228 6.41 23.53 13.88
N SER A 229 5.30 22.87 14.23
CA SER A 229 5.21 21.41 14.25
C SER A 229 4.95 20.85 12.86
N ILE A 230 5.09 19.53 12.71
CA ILE A 230 4.53 18.79 11.58
C ILE A 230 3.34 17.94 12.03
N VAL A 231 2.30 17.89 11.22
CA VAL A 231 1.09 17.08 11.44
C VAL A 231 0.92 16.10 10.29
N ILE A 232 0.90 14.81 10.57
CA ILE A 232 0.55 13.77 9.59
C ILE A 232 -0.95 13.52 9.62
N ALA A 233 -1.60 13.60 8.46
CA ALA A 233 -3.05 13.48 8.33
C ALA A 233 -3.46 12.67 7.09
N PRO A 234 -4.64 12.01 7.08
CA PRO A 234 -5.15 11.38 5.88
C PRO A 234 -5.56 12.44 4.84
N PRO A 235 -5.58 12.10 3.53
CA PRO A 235 -6.02 13.03 2.48
C PRO A 235 -7.40 13.64 2.72
N SER A 236 -8.33 12.89 3.32
CA SER A 236 -9.69 13.36 3.65
C SER A 236 -9.75 14.48 4.68
N ALA A 237 -8.67 14.73 5.43
CA ALA A 237 -8.58 15.88 6.33
C ALA A 237 -8.38 17.20 5.56
N HIS A 238 -7.95 17.15 4.29
CA HIS A 238 -7.75 18.33 3.47
C HIS A 238 -9.08 19.05 3.19
N GLY A 239 -9.11 20.37 3.38
CA GLY A 239 -10.33 21.18 3.22
C GLY A 239 -11.37 21.05 4.35
N SER A 240 -11.20 20.12 5.29
CA SER A 240 -12.09 19.95 6.44
C SER A 240 -11.98 21.11 7.45
N THR A 241 -12.93 21.23 8.36
CA THR A 241 -12.85 22.22 9.46
C THR A 241 -11.75 21.89 10.48
N TRP A 242 -11.33 20.61 10.56
CA TRP A 242 -10.30 20.14 11.48
C TRP A 242 -8.96 20.85 11.25
N ILE A 243 -8.55 21.04 9.99
CA ILE A 243 -7.26 21.63 9.63
C ILE A 243 -7.14 23.10 10.06
N ARG A 244 -8.26 23.80 10.27
CA ARG A 244 -8.26 25.23 10.64
C ARG A 244 -7.55 25.47 11.97
N LYS A 245 -7.51 24.48 12.87
CA LYS A 245 -6.78 24.55 14.14
C LYS A 245 -5.27 24.76 13.94
N MET A 246 -4.72 24.34 12.80
CA MET A 246 -3.29 24.40 12.48
C MET A 246 -2.89 25.77 11.87
N THR A 247 -3.80 26.74 11.77
CA THR A 247 -3.51 28.03 11.12
C THR A 247 -2.46 28.84 11.91
N PRO A 248 -1.47 29.50 11.29
CA PRO A 248 -1.10 29.39 9.87
C PRO A 248 -0.46 28.04 9.57
N PHE A 249 -0.93 27.37 8.51
CA PHE A 249 -0.36 26.10 8.04
C PHE A 249 0.09 26.19 6.59
N VAL A 250 0.96 25.27 6.19
CA VAL A 250 1.33 24.97 4.80
C VAL A 250 1.06 23.49 4.56
N THR A 251 0.49 23.16 3.41
CA THR A 251 0.07 21.79 3.07
C THR A 251 1.07 21.09 2.15
N GLY A 252 1.33 19.83 2.45
CA GLY A 252 2.13 18.92 1.63
C GLY A 252 1.37 17.62 1.38
N THR A 253 1.59 16.95 0.26
CA THR A 253 1.07 15.58 0.00
C THR A 253 2.20 14.68 -0.47
N ALA A 254 2.30 13.48 0.12
CA ALA A 254 3.23 12.44 -0.32
C ALA A 254 2.48 11.36 -1.12
N SER A 255 2.68 11.34 -2.44
CA SER A 255 1.98 10.42 -3.34
C SER A 255 2.74 10.22 -4.66
N GLY A 256 2.67 9.02 -5.24
CA GLY A 256 3.22 8.74 -6.58
C GLY A 256 2.58 9.63 -7.66
N TRP A 257 1.33 10.04 -7.45
CA TRP A 257 0.62 10.97 -8.33
C TRP A 257 1.20 12.38 -8.37
N MET A 258 2.03 12.76 -7.38
CA MET A 258 2.70 14.07 -7.36
C MET A 258 3.78 14.22 -8.45
N THR A 259 4.05 13.14 -9.20
CA THR A 259 4.84 13.14 -10.44
C THR A 259 4.28 14.13 -11.46
N PHE A 260 2.95 14.24 -11.57
CA PHE A 260 2.31 15.14 -12.52
C PHE A 260 1.92 16.48 -11.86
N ARG A 261 2.32 17.60 -12.49
CA ARG A 261 1.92 18.95 -12.07
C ARG A 261 0.40 19.15 -11.99
N GLY A 262 -0.36 18.48 -12.86
CA GLY A 262 -1.83 18.54 -12.87
C GLY A 262 -2.48 17.94 -11.61
N ALA A 263 -1.88 16.92 -11.00
CA ALA A 263 -2.40 16.34 -9.75
C ALA A 263 -2.23 17.32 -8.57
N ARG A 264 -1.08 18.02 -8.49
CA ARG A 264 -0.83 19.07 -7.48
C ARG A 264 -1.89 20.18 -7.56
N ARG A 265 -2.15 20.67 -8.77
CA ARG A 265 -3.14 21.74 -9.00
C ARG A 265 -4.56 21.31 -8.65
N ARG A 266 -4.95 20.06 -8.97
CA ARG A 266 -6.28 19.51 -8.64
C ARG A 266 -6.50 19.37 -7.13
N ARG A 267 -5.45 18.99 -6.38
CA ARG A 267 -5.53 18.87 -4.91
C ARG A 267 -5.41 20.19 -4.15
N ALA A 268 -5.09 21.30 -4.83
CA ALA A 268 -4.89 22.62 -4.23
C ALA A 268 -3.94 22.62 -3.02
N VAL A 269 -2.90 21.78 -3.07
CA VAL A 269 -1.86 21.68 -2.03
C VAL A 269 -0.65 22.55 -2.39
N ASP A 270 0.02 23.07 -1.37
CA ASP A 270 1.17 23.98 -1.57
C ASP A 270 2.42 23.22 -2.06
N ARG A 271 2.63 21.99 -1.56
CA ARG A 271 3.75 21.12 -1.92
C ARG A 271 3.30 19.69 -2.25
N GLY A 272 4.00 19.07 -3.19
CA GLY A 272 3.80 17.67 -3.57
C GLY A 272 5.13 16.92 -3.59
N PHE A 273 5.19 15.81 -2.87
CA PHE A 273 6.35 14.94 -2.72
C PHE A 273 6.08 13.61 -3.43
N VAL A 274 6.97 13.22 -4.34
CA VAL A 274 6.82 12.00 -5.15
C VAL A 274 7.29 10.80 -4.32
N LEU A 275 6.37 10.21 -3.57
CA LEU A 275 6.62 9.04 -2.73
C LEU A 275 5.45 8.07 -2.88
N SER A 276 5.71 6.85 -3.31
CA SER A 276 4.68 5.82 -3.46
C SER A 276 5.08 4.53 -2.75
N ASP A 277 4.10 3.81 -2.22
CA ASP A 277 4.30 2.46 -1.69
C ASP A 277 4.06 1.36 -2.73
N HIS A 278 4.00 1.72 -4.01
CA HIS A 278 3.85 0.82 -5.15
C HIS A 278 5.08 0.87 -6.06
N CYS A 279 5.23 -0.13 -6.91
CA CYS A 279 6.26 -0.12 -7.95
C CYS A 279 6.03 1.02 -8.96
N ASP A 280 7.12 1.67 -9.39
CA ASP A 280 7.09 2.46 -10.62
C ASP A 280 7.18 1.55 -11.85
N TRP A 281 7.20 2.18 -13.02
CA TRP A 281 7.34 1.46 -14.29
C TRP A 281 8.54 0.51 -14.33
N THR A 282 9.69 0.95 -13.80
CA THR A 282 10.93 0.17 -13.85
C THR A 282 10.84 -1.01 -12.89
N GLY A 283 10.37 -0.78 -11.66
CA GLY A 283 10.17 -1.81 -10.65
C GLY A 283 9.17 -2.88 -11.08
N LEU A 284 8.11 -2.52 -11.81
CA LEU A 284 7.16 -3.49 -12.39
C LEU A 284 7.87 -4.40 -13.42
N LEU A 285 8.60 -3.81 -14.37
CA LEU A 285 9.29 -4.57 -15.42
C LEU A 285 10.41 -5.47 -14.88
N GLU A 286 11.21 -4.94 -13.95
CA GLU A 286 12.30 -5.69 -13.32
C GLU A 286 11.76 -6.85 -12.50
N SER A 287 10.69 -6.65 -11.73
CA SER A 287 10.02 -7.71 -10.96
C SER A 287 9.50 -8.82 -11.85
N ILE A 288 8.76 -8.47 -12.92
CA ILE A 288 8.24 -9.45 -13.89
C ILE A 288 9.39 -10.26 -14.49
N LYS A 289 10.44 -9.60 -14.98
CA LYS A 289 11.61 -10.28 -15.54
C LYS A 289 12.28 -11.20 -14.51
N ALA A 290 12.41 -10.74 -13.28
CA ALA A 290 13.03 -11.50 -12.19
C ALA A 290 12.23 -12.75 -11.82
N THR A 291 10.90 -12.76 -11.96
CA THR A 291 10.08 -13.96 -11.71
C THR A 291 10.32 -15.08 -12.72
N GLY A 292 10.73 -14.75 -13.95
CA GLY A 292 10.81 -15.71 -15.06
C GLY A 292 9.45 -16.20 -15.57
N ALA A 293 8.34 -15.56 -15.18
CA ALA A 293 7.01 -15.91 -15.67
C ALA A 293 6.88 -15.64 -17.17
N GLU A 294 6.17 -16.54 -17.86
CA GLU A 294 5.81 -16.36 -19.28
C GLU A 294 4.43 -15.70 -19.42
N LYS A 295 3.54 -15.96 -18.45
CA LYS A 295 2.18 -15.41 -18.41
C LYS A 295 2.10 -14.31 -17.36
N VAL A 296 1.61 -13.14 -17.77
CA VAL A 296 1.44 -12.00 -16.86
C VAL A 296 0.00 -11.50 -16.93
N ILE A 297 -0.62 -11.32 -15.78
CA ILE A 297 -1.97 -10.77 -15.67
C ILE A 297 -1.88 -9.46 -14.91
N CYS A 298 -2.08 -8.36 -15.63
CA CYS A 298 -2.05 -7.01 -15.09
C CYS A 298 -3.42 -6.64 -14.54
N THR A 299 -3.44 -6.15 -13.30
CA THR A 299 -4.66 -5.72 -12.60
C THR A 299 -4.57 -4.24 -12.26
N HIS A 300 -5.73 -3.57 -12.21
CA HIS A 300 -5.93 -2.17 -11.84
C HIS A 300 -4.96 -1.15 -12.49
N GLY A 301 -5.08 0.15 -12.19
CA GLY A 301 -4.24 1.21 -12.75
C GLY A 301 -4.19 1.25 -14.29
N TYR A 302 -2.98 1.35 -14.86
CA TYR A 302 -2.73 1.47 -16.31
C TYR A 302 -2.54 0.12 -17.02
N SER A 303 -3.30 -0.89 -16.59
CA SER A 303 -3.12 -2.29 -17.00
C SER A 303 -3.18 -2.53 -18.52
N ASP A 304 -4.03 -1.82 -19.28
CA ASP A 304 -4.15 -2.00 -20.74
C ASP A 304 -2.88 -1.57 -21.47
N ILE A 305 -2.33 -0.41 -21.12
CA ILE A 305 -1.10 0.14 -21.73
C ILE A 305 0.08 -0.74 -21.33
N PHE A 306 0.19 -1.08 -20.05
CA PHE A 306 1.27 -1.91 -19.55
C PHE A 306 1.26 -3.32 -20.15
N SER A 307 0.10 -3.97 -20.21
CA SER A 307 -0.05 -5.29 -20.84
C SER A 307 0.30 -5.27 -22.32
N LYS A 308 -0.05 -4.19 -23.04
CA LYS A 308 0.34 -4.05 -24.44
C LYS A 308 1.86 -4.01 -24.59
N TYR A 309 2.54 -3.22 -23.77
CA TYR A 309 4.00 -3.14 -23.78
C TYR A 309 4.66 -4.48 -23.42
N LEU A 310 4.14 -5.21 -22.43
CA LEU A 310 4.64 -6.54 -22.10
C LEU A 310 4.52 -7.54 -23.27
N ARG A 311 3.44 -7.47 -24.06
CA ARG A 311 3.32 -8.30 -25.29
C ARG A 311 4.37 -7.95 -26.33
N GLU A 312 4.77 -6.68 -26.45
CA GLU A 312 5.88 -6.27 -27.33
C GLU A 312 7.23 -6.83 -26.86
N LEU A 313 7.38 -7.09 -25.56
CA LEU A 313 8.54 -7.78 -24.97
C LEU A 313 8.48 -9.31 -25.06
N GLY A 314 7.39 -9.88 -25.57
CA GLY A 314 7.24 -11.33 -25.78
C GLY A 314 6.49 -12.10 -24.69
N TYR A 315 5.89 -11.44 -23.70
CA TYR A 315 5.07 -12.10 -22.66
C TYR A 315 3.65 -12.44 -23.17
N ASP A 316 3.05 -13.53 -22.66
CA ASP A 316 1.58 -13.73 -22.70
C ASP A 316 0.94 -12.84 -21.63
N ALA A 317 0.82 -11.54 -21.95
CA ALA A 317 0.30 -10.54 -21.04
C ALA A 317 -1.17 -10.19 -21.32
N ARG A 318 -1.99 -10.17 -20.26
CA ARG A 318 -3.43 -9.91 -20.30
C ARG A 318 -3.86 -8.96 -19.19
N THR A 319 -5.00 -8.33 -19.36
CA THR A 319 -5.64 -7.54 -18.30
C THR A 319 -6.73 -8.33 -17.60
N ALA A 320 -6.93 -8.04 -16.32
CA ALA A 320 -8.11 -8.46 -15.58
C ALA A 320 -8.73 -7.25 -14.88
N HIS A 321 -10.04 -7.08 -15.06
CA HIS A 321 -10.79 -6.06 -14.32
C HIS A 321 -10.99 -6.52 -12.87
N THR A 322 -10.59 -5.67 -11.92
CA THR A 322 -10.66 -5.94 -10.48
C THR A 322 -11.31 -4.77 -9.74
N GLN A 323 -11.71 -4.98 -8.48
CA GLN A 323 -12.11 -3.90 -7.56
C GLN A 323 -10.96 -3.42 -6.67
N TYR A 324 -9.72 -3.70 -7.06
CA TYR A 324 -8.53 -3.16 -6.41
C TYR A 324 -8.29 -1.75 -6.94
N GLU A 325 -7.92 -0.84 -6.05
CA GLU A 325 -7.81 0.59 -6.33
C GLU A 325 -6.35 1.03 -6.37
N GLY A 326 -5.46 0.36 -5.62
CA GLY A 326 -4.06 0.76 -5.45
C GLY A 326 -3.95 2.15 -4.84
N GLU A 327 -2.88 2.89 -5.16
CA GLU A 327 -2.80 4.30 -4.76
C GLU A 327 -3.78 5.14 -5.60
N THR A 328 -4.80 5.72 -4.96
CA THR A 328 -5.81 6.52 -5.68
C THR A 328 -5.40 7.99 -5.84
N ASN A 329 -5.85 8.59 -6.94
CA ASN A 329 -5.69 10.03 -7.21
C ASN A 329 -6.60 10.90 -6.34
N ASP A 330 -7.58 10.33 -5.65
CA ASP A 330 -8.73 11.04 -5.09
C ASP A 330 -8.71 11.19 -3.56
N THR A 331 -9.52 12.11 -3.08
CA THR A 331 -9.64 12.62 -1.70
C THR A 331 -10.51 11.78 -0.77
N ASP A 332 -11.01 10.63 -1.24
CA ASP A 332 -12.13 9.92 -0.62
C ASP A 332 -11.66 8.66 0.15
N GLU A 333 -10.70 8.84 1.07
CA GLU A 333 -10.59 7.90 2.20
C GLU A 333 -11.50 8.42 3.33
N SER A 334 -12.79 8.13 3.23
CA SER A 334 -13.78 8.36 4.31
C SER A 334 -13.72 7.28 5.37
#